data_AF-A0A7Y1ZUV8-F1
#
_entry.id   AF-A0A7Y1ZUV8-F1
#
_cell.length_a   1.000
_cell.length_b   1.000
_cell.length_c   1.000
_cell.angle_alpha   90.00
_cell.angle_beta   90.00
_cell.angle_gamma   90.00
#
_symmetry.space_group_name_H-M   'P 1'
#
loop_
_entity.id
_entity.type
_entity.pdbx_description
1 polymer ?
#
loop_
_entity_poly.entity_id
_entity_poly.type
_entity_poly.pdbx_seq_one_letter_code
_entity_poly.pdbx_strand_id
1 'polypeptide(L)'
;MPDDLICESLQMSAPRSGGPLDHEGRPLDSAATGRQAGAMGLFKQLKQMKDVVAETPDLIKNAQAMQQSQMQAAQAQAAAAAQGQAAAAPAGSFDPIAGVTIELYAEISRELTERGGDQSQVAGIAREKGVDQASWDAAVAGWNQRMVGNPAVAQRFNALWRGVG
;
A
#
# COMPACT_ATOMS: atom_id res chain seq x y z
N MET A 1 -3.06 38.75 25.80
CA MET A 1 -3.70 39.17 24.54
C MET A 1 -3.70 40.69 24.51
N PRO A 2 -3.60 41.39 23.38
CA PRO A 2 -3.31 40.96 21.99
C PRO A 2 -2.30 41.90 21.26
N ASP A 3 -1.84 41.49 20.07
CA ASP A 3 -1.35 42.32 18.94
C ASP A 3 -1.14 41.30 17.79
N ASP A 4 -2.10 40.95 16.93
CA ASP A 4 -3.01 41.76 16.10
C ASP A 4 -2.27 42.75 15.21
N LEU A 5 -1.81 42.26 14.04
CA LEU A 5 -1.78 42.99 12.76
C LEU A 5 -1.08 42.15 11.67
N ILE A 6 -1.81 41.19 11.09
CA ILE A 6 -1.87 41.09 9.62
C ILE A 6 -3.34 40.89 9.26
N CYS A 7 -3.99 42.04 9.06
CA CYS A 7 -5.07 42.36 8.15
C CYS A 7 -5.79 41.21 7.43
N GLU A 8 -7.08 41.07 7.74
CA GLU A 8 -8.18 41.45 6.85
C GLU A 8 -7.82 41.54 5.35
N SER A 9 -8.11 40.48 4.60
CA SER A 9 -8.28 40.51 3.15
C SER A 9 -9.07 39.29 2.67
N LEU A 10 -10.29 39.57 2.21
CA LEU A 10 -11.09 38.76 1.27
C LEU A 10 -11.85 37.53 1.80
N GLN A 11 -13.02 37.84 2.34
CA GLN A 11 -14.28 37.24 1.90
C GLN A 11 -14.31 36.98 0.36
N MET A 12 -15.02 35.92 -0.02
CA MET A 12 -15.59 35.68 -1.36
C MET A 12 -14.61 35.33 -2.49
N SER A 13 -14.57 34.04 -2.85
CA SER A 13 -14.86 33.62 -4.24
C SER A 13 -15.05 32.11 -4.32
N ALA A 14 -16.24 31.73 -4.74
CA ALA A 14 -16.56 30.39 -5.23
C ALA A 14 -15.72 30.05 -6.48
N PRO A 15 -15.34 28.78 -6.71
CA PRO A 15 -15.04 28.34 -8.06
C PRO A 15 -16.35 28.04 -8.79
N ARG A 16 -16.91 29.06 -9.45
CA ARG A 16 -17.76 28.85 -10.63
C ARG A 16 -16.93 29.08 -11.88
N SER A 17 -16.89 28.02 -12.68
CA SER A 17 -16.68 28.00 -14.13
C SER A 17 -15.25 28.16 -14.67
N GLY A 18 -14.94 27.31 -15.65
CA GLY A 18 -13.93 27.61 -16.67
C GLY A 18 -12.96 26.48 -16.96
N GLY A 19 -13.46 25.33 -17.45
CA GLY A 19 -12.59 24.45 -18.24
C GLY A 19 -12.04 25.21 -19.46
N PRO A 20 -10.86 24.83 -19.98
CA PRO A 20 -10.25 25.55 -21.11
C PRO A 20 -11.15 25.44 -22.34
N LEU A 21 -11.71 26.58 -22.75
CA LEU A 21 -12.46 26.75 -24.00
C LEU A 21 -11.44 27.06 -25.11
N ASP A 22 -11.54 26.33 -26.22
CA ASP A 22 -10.87 26.68 -27.47
C ASP A 22 -11.46 27.97 -28.08
N HIS A 23 -10.72 28.58 -29.00
CA HIS A 23 -10.97 29.91 -29.58
C HIS A 23 -12.28 30.02 -30.41
N GLU A 24 -13.10 28.96 -30.49
CA GLU A 24 -14.36 28.95 -31.25
C GLU A 24 -15.59 28.45 -30.46
N GLY A 25 -15.54 28.38 -29.12
CA GLY A 25 -16.72 28.44 -28.27
C GLY A 25 -17.85 27.42 -28.52
N ARG A 26 -17.54 26.14 -28.80
CA ARG A 26 -18.56 25.08 -28.91
C ARG A 26 -18.45 24.02 -27.80
N PRO A 27 -19.57 23.60 -27.18
CA PRO A 27 -19.58 22.44 -26.29
C PRO A 27 -19.49 21.14 -27.10
N LEU A 28 -18.51 20.29 -26.81
CA LEU A 28 -18.46 18.91 -27.30
C LEU A 28 -19.41 18.02 -26.48
N ASP A 29 -20.72 18.20 -26.66
CA ASP A 29 -21.62 17.04 -26.59
C ASP A 29 -21.79 16.51 -28.01
N SER A 30 -21.13 15.39 -28.28
CA SER A 30 -21.37 14.57 -29.48
C SER A 30 -20.92 13.14 -29.21
N ALA A 31 -21.93 12.33 -28.90
CA ALA A 31 -22.08 10.92 -29.26
C ALA A 31 -20.82 10.15 -29.69
N ALA A 32 -20.43 9.18 -28.86
CA ALA A 32 -19.70 8.00 -29.31
C ALA A 32 -20.28 6.75 -28.63
N THR A 33 -21.29 6.18 -29.29
CA THR A 33 -21.49 4.74 -29.42
C THR A 33 -20.15 3.97 -29.31
N GLY A 34 -20.06 2.96 -28.44
CA GLY A 34 -18.95 2.00 -28.51
C GLY A 34 -18.39 1.41 -27.21
N ARG A 35 -19.18 1.20 -26.17
CA ARG A 35 -18.75 0.31 -25.05
C ARG A 35 -18.99 -1.16 -25.43
N GLN A 36 -18.23 -1.69 -26.39
CA GLN A 36 -18.09 -3.14 -26.63
C GLN A 36 -16.89 -3.42 -27.55
N ALA A 37 -15.69 -3.63 -26.99
CA ALA A 37 -14.56 -4.22 -27.72
C ALA A 37 -13.54 -4.97 -26.84
N GLY A 38 -13.88 -5.32 -25.59
CA GLY A 38 -13.02 -6.12 -24.71
C GLY A 38 -12.72 -7.54 -25.22
N ALA A 39 -13.46 -8.02 -26.23
CA ALA A 39 -13.23 -9.32 -26.86
C ALA A 39 -12.43 -9.25 -28.19
N MET A 40 -12.26 -8.06 -28.79
CA MET A 40 -11.48 -7.87 -30.03
C MET A 40 -10.03 -7.43 -29.77
N GLY A 41 -9.56 -7.45 -28.52
CA GLY A 41 -8.18 -7.10 -28.13
C GLY A 41 -7.30 -8.32 -27.89
N LEU A 42 -7.65 -9.21 -26.95
CA LEU A 42 -6.73 -10.27 -26.51
C LEU A 42 -6.64 -11.46 -27.47
N PHE A 43 -7.78 -11.92 -28.00
CA PHE A 43 -7.82 -13.06 -28.92
C PHE A 43 -7.31 -12.71 -30.32
N LYS A 44 -7.50 -11.46 -30.76
CA LYS A 44 -6.90 -10.93 -32.00
C LYS A 44 -5.39 -10.75 -31.83
N GLN A 45 -4.93 -10.28 -30.67
CA GLN A 45 -3.51 -10.15 -30.36
C GLN A 45 -2.82 -11.52 -30.29
N LEU A 46 -3.45 -12.55 -29.72
CA LEU A 46 -2.94 -13.93 -29.76
C LEU A 46 -2.86 -14.52 -31.18
N LYS A 47 -3.81 -14.16 -32.06
CA LYS A 47 -3.80 -14.64 -33.45
C LYS A 47 -2.73 -13.92 -34.30
N GLN A 48 -2.58 -12.60 -34.16
CA GLN A 48 -1.49 -11.82 -34.76
C GLN A 48 -0.11 -12.29 -34.26
N MET A 49 0.00 -12.67 -32.99
CA MET A 49 1.24 -13.23 -32.42
C MET A 49 1.59 -14.61 -32.98
N LYS A 50 0.60 -15.39 -33.42
CA LYS A 50 0.81 -16.67 -34.12
C LYS A 50 1.25 -16.49 -35.58
N ASP A 51 0.77 -15.46 -36.28
CA ASP A 51 1.23 -15.12 -37.64
C ASP A 51 2.67 -14.57 -37.63
N VAL A 52 3.02 -13.71 -36.66
CA VAL A 52 4.40 -13.22 -36.48
C VAL A 52 5.38 -14.36 -36.12
N VAL A 53 4.92 -15.39 -35.41
CA VAL A 53 5.74 -16.59 -35.07
C VAL A 53 5.97 -17.49 -36.29
N ALA A 54 5.11 -17.44 -37.31
CA ALA A 54 5.27 -18.21 -38.53
C ALA A 54 6.28 -17.57 -39.52
N GLU A 55 6.56 -16.27 -39.39
CA GLU A 55 7.37 -15.52 -40.35
C GLU A 55 8.85 -15.31 -39.99
N THR A 56 9.42 -15.89 -38.90
CA THR A 56 10.89 -15.73 -38.73
C THR A 56 11.59 -16.67 -37.72
N PRO A 57 12.61 -17.43 -38.14
CA PRO A 57 13.60 -18.04 -37.23
C PRO A 57 14.68 -17.05 -36.74
N ASP A 58 14.95 -15.94 -37.45
CA ASP A 58 15.92 -14.91 -37.01
C ASP A 58 15.38 -14.00 -35.88
N LEU A 59 14.06 -13.82 -35.80
CA LEU A 59 13.44 -13.00 -34.77
C LEU A 59 13.45 -13.70 -33.40
N ILE A 60 13.47 -15.03 -33.37
CA ILE A 60 13.62 -15.82 -32.12
C ILE A 60 15.00 -15.58 -31.48
N LYS A 61 16.07 -15.45 -32.28
CA LYS A 61 17.41 -15.11 -31.75
C LYS A 61 17.45 -13.71 -31.13
N ASN A 62 16.78 -12.74 -31.76
CA ASN A 62 16.72 -11.37 -31.23
C ASN A 62 15.75 -11.24 -30.03
N ALA A 63 14.65 -12.00 -30.05
CA ALA A 63 13.72 -12.11 -28.93
C ALA A 63 14.36 -12.80 -27.71
N GLN A 64 15.25 -13.77 -27.91
CA GLN A 64 15.98 -14.42 -26.82
C GLN A 64 16.96 -13.46 -26.14
N ALA A 65 17.65 -12.62 -26.92
CA ALA A 65 18.48 -11.53 -26.39
C ALA A 65 17.65 -10.49 -25.61
N MET A 66 16.45 -10.16 -26.10
CA MET A 66 15.53 -9.24 -25.41
C MET A 66 14.87 -9.87 -24.17
N GLN A 67 14.57 -11.16 -24.18
CA GLN A 67 13.98 -11.87 -23.04
C GLN A 67 14.98 -12.00 -21.89
N GLN A 68 16.28 -12.11 -22.20
CA GLN A 68 17.34 -12.11 -21.19
C GLN A 68 17.48 -10.74 -20.50
N SER A 69 17.38 -9.62 -21.25
CA SER A 69 17.43 -8.28 -20.65
C SER A 69 16.17 -7.96 -19.83
N GLN A 70 15.00 -8.45 -20.25
CA GLN A 70 13.75 -8.28 -19.51
C GLN A 70 13.73 -9.08 -18.20
N MET A 71 14.31 -10.30 -18.20
CA MET A 71 14.40 -11.13 -17.00
C MET A 71 15.37 -10.54 -15.97
N GLN A 72 16.46 -9.90 -16.40
CA GLN A 72 17.38 -9.18 -15.50
C GLN A 72 16.74 -7.92 -14.89
N ALA A 73 15.96 -7.16 -15.66
CA ALA A 73 15.24 -5.99 -15.14
C ALA A 73 14.15 -6.40 -14.13
N ALA A 74 13.43 -7.48 -14.40
CA ALA A 74 12.44 -8.03 -13.47
C ALA A 74 13.08 -8.56 -12.17
N GLN A 75 14.26 -9.19 -12.27
CA GLN A 75 15.00 -9.63 -11.08
C GLN A 75 15.57 -8.45 -10.27
N ALA A 76 16.04 -7.40 -10.94
CA ALA A 76 16.52 -6.19 -10.27
C ALA A 76 15.39 -5.44 -9.55
N GLN A 77 14.18 -5.38 -10.13
CA GLN A 77 13.02 -4.80 -9.47
C GLN A 77 12.48 -5.67 -8.33
N ALA A 78 12.49 -6.99 -8.48
CA ALA A 78 12.12 -7.90 -7.39
C ALA A 78 13.14 -7.85 -6.24
N ALA A 79 14.43 -7.75 -6.54
CA ALA A 79 15.48 -7.60 -5.53
C ALA A 79 15.42 -6.24 -4.83
N ALA A 80 15.13 -5.15 -5.55
CA ALA A 80 14.93 -3.83 -4.96
C ALA A 80 13.67 -3.76 -4.09
N ALA A 81 12.58 -4.43 -4.49
CA ALA A 81 11.38 -4.55 -3.66
C ALA A 81 11.64 -5.38 -2.39
N ALA A 82 12.45 -6.45 -2.46
CA ALA A 82 12.90 -7.21 -1.30
C ALA A 82 13.88 -6.43 -0.41
N GLN A 83 14.75 -5.61 -1.00
CA GLN A 83 15.70 -4.76 -0.25
C GLN A 83 15.01 -3.58 0.46
N GLY A 84 13.93 -3.04 -0.11
CA GLY A 84 13.05 -2.06 0.58
C GLY A 84 12.23 -2.65 1.72
N GLN A 85 12.09 -3.98 1.76
CA GLN A 85 11.45 -4.74 2.85
C GLN A 85 12.44 -5.17 3.95
N ALA A 86 13.74 -4.97 3.73
CA ALA A 86 14.81 -5.29 4.67
C ALA A 86 15.60 -4.06 5.11
N ALA A 87 15.00 -2.87 5.04
CA ALA A 87 15.53 -1.71 5.76
C ALA A 87 15.54 -2.07 7.24
N ALA A 88 16.73 -2.40 7.76
CA ALA A 88 16.91 -2.81 9.14
C ALA A 88 16.26 -1.77 10.06
N ALA A 89 15.33 -2.22 10.90
CA ALA A 89 14.65 -1.33 11.81
C ALA A 89 15.71 -0.62 12.69
N PRO A 90 15.63 0.70 12.91
CA PRO A 90 16.54 1.41 13.81
C PRO A 90 16.66 0.69 15.16
N ALA A 91 17.85 0.73 15.77
CA ALA A 91 18.10 0.06 17.05
C ALA A 91 17.05 0.46 18.09
N GLY A 92 16.50 -0.52 18.82
CA GLY A 92 15.42 -0.30 19.80
C GLY A 92 13.99 -0.27 19.23
N SER A 93 13.80 -0.38 17.91
CA SER A 93 12.45 -0.39 17.31
C SER A 93 11.56 -1.53 17.79
N PHE A 94 12.18 -2.62 18.26
CA PHE A 94 11.50 -3.81 18.79
C PHE A 94 11.61 -3.93 20.32
N ASP A 95 12.10 -2.89 21.01
CA ASP A 95 12.19 -2.90 22.47
C ASP A 95 10.81 -3.01 23.12
N PRO A 96 10.60 -3.83 24.16
CA PRO A 96 9.29 -4.00 24.79
C PRO A 96 8.75 -2.68 25.35
N ILE A 97 7.45 -2.44 25.16
CA ILE A 97 6.77 -1.23 25.66
C ILE A 97 5.99 -1.63 26.91
N ALA A 98 6.34 -1.06 28.06
CA ALA A 98 5.78 -1.46 29.35
C ALA A 98 5.86 -2.99 29.61
N GLY A 99 6.94 -3.63 29.15
CA GLY A 99 7.12 -5.08 29.24
C GLY A 99 6.39 -5.90 28.17
N VAL A 100 5.62 -5.26 27.29
CA VAL A 100 4.90 -5.93 26.20
C VAL A 100 5.74 -5.93 24.93
N THR A 101 6.20 -7.11 24.52
CA THR A 101 6.91 -7.31 23.24
C THR A 101 5.95 -7.24 22.05
N ILE A 102 6.49 -7.09 20.83
CA ILE A 102 5.68 -7.07 19.62
C ILE A 102 5.01 -8.41 19.34
N GLU A 103 5.64 -9.51 19.75
CA GLU A 103 5.09 -10.87 19.67
C GLU A 103 3.86 -11.00 20.57
N LEU A 104 3.96 -10.56 21.83
CA LEU A 104 2.87 -10.61 22.79
C LEU A 104 1.70 -9.69 22.36
N TYR A 105 2.02 -8.51 21.85
CA TYR A 105 1.03 -7.58 21.30
C TYR A 105 0.28 -8.17 20.09
N ALA A 106 1.00 -8.82 19.17
CA ALA A 106 0.41 -9.48 18.01
C ALA A 106 -0.45 -10.70 18.40
N GLU A 107 -0.01 -11.48 19.38
CA GLU A 107 -0.75 -12.62 19.91
C GLU A 107 -2.10 -12.19 20.51
N ILE A 108 -2.10 -11.20 21.40
CA ILE A 108 -3.32 -10.67 22.03
C ILE A 108 -4.27 -10.10 20.96
N SER A 109 -3.72 -9.39 19.97
CA SER A 109 -4.50 -8.80 18.87
C SER A 109 -5.12 -9.87 17.93
N ARG A 110 -4.44 -11.00 17.73
CA ARG A 110 -4.98 -12.14 16.98
C ARG A 110 -6.09 -12.82 17.75
N GLU A 111 -5.87 -13.10 19.04
CA GLU A 111 -6.85 -13.72 19.92
C GLU A 111 -8.12 -12.86 20.06
N LEU A 112 -7.97 -11.53 20.10
CA LEU A 112 -9.09 -10.60 20.04
C LEU A 112 -9.90 -10.74 18.75
N THR A 113 -9.22 -10.90 17.60
CA THR A 113 -9.87 -11.07 16.30
C THR A 113 -10.64 -12.40 16.22
N GLU A 114 -10.05 -13.48 16.74
CA GLU A 114 -10.70 -14.80 16.85
C GLU A 114 -11.97 -14.76 17.70
N ARG A 115 -12.01 -13.89 18.71
CA ARG A 115 -13.16 -13.67 19.61
C ARG A 115 -14.16 -12.64 19.09
N GLY A 116 -14.05 -12.22 17.83
CA GLY A 116 -14.98 -11.31 17.16
C GLY A 116 -14.62 -9.82 17.25
N GLY A 117 -13.42 -9.48 17.72
CA GLY A 117 -12.92 -8.10 17.74
C GLY A 117 -13.44 -7.23 18.87
N ASP A 118 -14.05 -7.81 19.91
CA ASP A 118 -14.62 -7.06 21.04
C ASP A 118 -13.51 -6.50 21.96
N GLN A 119 -13.23 -5.21 21.82
CA GLN A 119 -12.19 -4.54 22.61
C GLN A 119 -12.40 -4.61 24.12
N SER A 120 -13.63 -4.83 24.60
CA SER A 120 -13.91 -5.01 26.04
C SER A 120 -13.26 -6.29 26.58
N GLN A 121 -13.02 -7.28 25.72
CA GLN A 121 -12.36 -8.54 26.10
C GLN A 121 -10.82 -8.41 26.13
N VAL A 122 -10.24 -7.38 25.52
CA VAL A 122 -8.78 -7.25 25.39
C VAL A 122 -8.10 -7.18 26.76
N ALA A 123 -8.73 -6.54 27.74
CA ALA A 123 -8.26 -6.44 29.11
C ALA A 123 -8.16 -7.82 29.80
N GLY A 124 -9.14 -8.68 29.55
CA GLY A 124 -9.17 -10.05 30.05
C GLY A 124 -8.06 -10.89 29.42
N ILE A 125 -7.95 -10.84 28.09
CA ILE A 125 -6.93 -11.58 27.32
C ILE A 125 -5.52 -11.13 27.71
N ALA A 126 -5.27 -9.82 27.81
CA ALA A 126 -3.99 -9.28 28.23
C ALA A 126 -3.60 -9.76 29.63
N ARG A 127 -4.56 -9.76 30.56
CA ARG A 127 -4.36 -10.23 31.93
C ARG A 127 -4.09 -11.74 32.01
N GLU A 128 -4.72 -12.56 31.15
CA GLU A 128 -4.41 -13.99 31.03
C GLU A 128 -2.95 -14.23 30.60
N LYS A 129 -2.37 -13.31 29.83
CA LYS A 129 -0.95 -13.33 29.44
C LYS A 129 -0.01 -12.65 30.45
N GLY A 130 -0.52 -12.19 31.59
CA GLY A 130 0.26 -11.51 32.63
C GLY A 130 0.51 -10.01 32.38
N VAL A 131 -0.21 -9.40 31.44
CA VAL A 131 -0.14 -7.95 31.17
C VAL A 131 -1.27 -7.25 31.90
N ASP A 132 -0.95 -6.27 32.74
CA ASP A 132 -1.97 -5.43 33.37
C ASP A 132 -2.54 -4.40 32.37
N GLN A 133 -3.70 -3.83 32.70
CA GLN A 133 -4.41 -2.91 31.82
C GLN A 133 -3.60 -1.64 31.50
N ALA A 134 -2.83 -1.11 32.45
CA ALA A 134 -2.06 0.11 32.23
C ALA A 134 -0.86 -0.17 31.30
N SER A 135 -0.21 -1.32 31.47
CA SER A 135 0.84 -1.80 30.57
C SER A 135 0.30 -2.07 29.16
N TRP A 136 -0.91 -2.64 29.04
CA TRP A 136 -1.55 -2.86 27.74
C TRP A 136 -1.87 -1.55 27.01
N ASP A 137 -2.45 -0.56 27.69
CA ASP A 137 -2.77 0.74 27.10
C ASP A 137 -1.49 1.47 26.61
N ALA A 138 -0.45 1.47 27.44
CA ALA A 138 0.87 2.00 27.08
C ALA A 138 1.47 1.27 25.88
N ALA A 139 1.32 -0.05 25.81
CA ALA A 139 1.78 -0.87 24.68
C ALA A 139 1.02 -0.56 23.39
N VAL A 140 -0.32 -0.46 23.44
CA VAL A 140 -1.14 -0.08 22.27
C VAL A 140 -0.70 1.28 21.72
N ALA A 141 -0.60 2.28 22.60
CA ALA A 141 -0.17 3.63 22.19
C ALA A 141 1.24 3.61 21.59
N GLY A 142 2.19 2.95 22.26
CA GLY A 142 3.57 2.90 21.82
C GLY A 142 3.78 2.11 20.53
N TRP A 143 3.14 0.95 20.38
CA TRP A 143 3.25 0.14 19.16
C TRP A 143 2.58 0.83 17.97
N ASN A 144 1.42 1.47 18.15
CA ASN A 144 0.79 2.26 17.10
C ASN A 144 1.69 3.41 16.63
N GLN A 145 2.28 4.17 17.55
CA GLN A 145 3.23 5.24 17.22
C GLN A 145 4.45 4.69 16.45
N ARG A 146 5.01 3.56 16.89
CA ARG A 146 6.16 2.94 16.22
C ARG A 146 5.81 2.40 14.84
N MET A 147 4.63 1.81 14.65
CA MET A 147 4.20 1.31 13.33
C MET A 147 3.99 2.44 12.32
N VAL A 148 3.54 3.62 12.77
CA VAL A 148 3.41 4.81 11.90
C VAL A 148 4.78 5.33 11.47
N GLY A 149 5.74 5.41 12.39
CA GLY A 149 7.07 5.95 12.12
C GLY A 149 8.08 4.94 11.55
N ASN A 150 7.78 3.64 11.59
CA ASN A 150 8.72 2.59 11.22
C ASN A 150 8.04 1.44 10.45
N PRO A 151 8.21 1.38 9.11
CA PRO A 151 7.58 0.35 8.28
C PRO A 151 8.08 -1.07 8.62
N ALA A 152 9.30 -1.23 9.13
CA ALA A 152 9.82 -2.54 9.52
C ALA A 152 9.08 -3.11 10.76
N VAL A 153 8.63 -2.25 11.68
CA VAL A 153 7.80 -2.66 12.82
C VAL A 153 6.41 -3.09 12.35
N ALA A 154 5.80 -2.31 11.45
CA ALA A 154 4.51 -2.66 10.84
C ALA A 154 4.57 -3.97 10.05
N GLN A 155 5.66 -4.21 9.31
CA GLN A 155 5.89 -5.46 8.57
C GLN A 155 6.04 -6.66 9.51
N ARG A 156 6.82 -6.54 10.59
CA ARG A 156 6.97 -7.64 11.57
C ARG A 156 5.65 -7.96 12.26
N PHE A 157 4.87 -6.95 12.66
CA PHE A 157 3.53 -7.16 13.18
C PHE A 157 2.63 -7.89 12.17
N ASN A 158 2.64 -7.48 10.90
CA ASN A 158 1.87 -8.14 9.85
C ASN A 158 2.28 -9.61 9.64
N ALA A 159 3.57 -9.92 9.71
CA ALA A 159 4.08 -11.29 9.60
C ALA A 159 3.57 -12.17 10.76
N LEU A 160 3.69 -11.67 11.99
CA LEU A 160 3.19 -12.33 13.21
C LEU A 160 1.68 -12.52 13.17
N TRP A 161 0.94 -11.51 12.73
CA TRP A 161 -0.52 -11.52 12.70
C TRP A 161 -1.08 -12.49 11.64
N ARG A 162 -0.45 -12.60 10.47
CA ARG A 162 -0.86 -13.54 9.41
C ARG A 162 -0.39 -14.99 9.65
N GLY A 163 0.41 -15.23 10.70
CA GLY A 163 1.03 -16.53 10.95
C GLY A 163 2.03 -16.95 9.88
N VAL A 164 2.54 -16.00 9.08
CA VAL A 164 3.57 -16.23 8.07
C VAL A 164 4.90 -15.85 8.72
N GLY A 165 5.39 -16.73 9.59
CA GLY A 165 6.69 -16.66 10.24
C GLY A 165 7.53 -17.86 9.84
#